data_AF-W6NHB2-F1
#
_entry.id   AF-W6NHB2-F1
#
_cell.length_a   1.000
_cell.length_b   1.000
_cell.length_c   1.000
_cell.angle_alpha   90.00
_cell.angle_beta   90.00
_cell.angle_gamma   90.00
#
_symmetry.space_group_name_H-M   'P 1'
#
loop_
_entity.id
_entity.type
_entity.pdbx_description
1 polymer ?
#
loop_
_entity_poly.entity_id
_entity_poly.type
_entity_poly.pdbx_seq_one_letter_code
_entity_poly.pdbx_strand_id
1 'polypeptide(L)' 'DNSNESYERGVVFYKGENGKVVGVLLLNVYGSGVDVSRRIIEEARSIDDFRQLAKLYELYSPVEPEQEEKSEAKSDKDE' A
#
# COMPACT_ATOMS: atom_id res chain seq x y z
N ASP A 1 20.53 -6.78 -8.02
CA ASP A 1 20.08 -6.37 -6.68
C ASP A 1 19.13 -7.38 -6.07
N ASN A 2 19.66 -8.23 -5.20
CA ASN A 2 18.87 -8.92 -4.17
C ASN A 2 19.30 -8.28 -2.85
N SER A 3 18.91 -7.02 -2.64
CA SER A 3 18.91 -6.48 -1.28
C SER A 3 17.93 -7.32 -0.49
N ASN A 4 18.45 -7.99 0.52
CA ASN A 4 17.73 -8.88 1.41
C ASN A 4 16.87 -8.03 2.36
N GLU A 5 16.02 -7.16 1.80
CA GLU A 5 15.10 -6.32 2.56
C GLU A 5 14.06 -7.22 3.21
N SER A 6 14.30 -7.53 4.47
CA SER A 6 13.34 -8.26 5.30
C SER A 6 12.10 -7.39 5.46
N TYR A 7 10.99 -7.79 4.85
CA TYR A 7 9.69 -7.16 5.09
C TYR A 7 9.27 -7.38 6.55
N GLU A 8 9.34 -6.34 7.36
CA GLU A 8 8.99 -6.41 8.78
C GLU A 8 7.48 -6.33 9.01
N ARG A 9 6.74 -5.65 8.13
CA ARG A 9 5.28 -5.47 8.17
C ARG A 9 4.68 -5.63 6.78
N GLY A 10 3.43 -6.07 6.71
CA GLY A 10 2.74 -6.19 5.44
C GLY A 10 1.27 -6.58 5.54
N VAL A 11 0.59 -6.39 4.41
CA VAL A 11 -0.79 -6.83 4.19
C VAL A 11 -0.87 -7.59 2.88
N VAL A 12 -1.56 -8.73 2.88
CA VAL A 12 -1.82 -9.53 1.69
C VAL A 12 -3.33 -9.63 1.50
N PHE A 13 -3.81 -9.20 0.33
CA PHE A 13 -5.23 -9.28 -0.03
C PHE A 13 -5.48 -10.52 -0.89
N TYR A 14 -6.41 -11.37 -0.47
CA TYR A 14 -6.90 -12.48 -1.29
C TYR A 14 -8.03 -11.97 -2.18
N LYS A 15 -7.81 -12.03 -3.49
CA LYS A 15 -8.76 -11.58 -4.52
C LYS A 15 -9.67 -12.73 -4.92
N GLY A 16 -10.98 -12.52 -4.81
CA GLY A 16 -11.99 -13.47 -5.29
C GLY A 16 -12.33 -13.27 -6.78
N GLU A 17 -13.15 -14.18 -7.29
CA GLU A 17 -13.83 -14.01 -8.58
C GLU A 17 -14.66 -12.71 -8.51
N ASN A 18 -14.51 -11.82 -9.50
CA ASN A 18 -15.04 -10.43 -9.55
C ASN A 18 -14.18 -9.34 -8.89
N GLY A 19 -12.97 -9.68 -8.46
CA GLY A 19 -11.99 -8.68 -8.01
C GLY A 19 -12.25 -8.03 -6.66
N LYS A 20 -13.21 -8.55 -5.92
CA LYS A 20 -13.44 -8.26 -4.51
C LYS A 20 -12.37 -8.90 -3.63
N VAL A 21 -12.14 -8.31 -2.46
CA VAL A 21 -11.33 -8.91 -1.41
C VAL A 21 -12.17 -9.93 -0.66
N VAL A 22 -11.67 -11.16 -0.52
CA VAL A 22 -12.33 -12.26 0.20
C VAL A 22 -11.57 -12.70 1.45
N GLY A 23 -10.37 -12.18 1.64
CA GLY A 23 -9.56 -12.46 2.82
C GLY A 23 -8.39 -11.48 2.90
N VAL A 24 -7.86 -11.30 4.11
CA VAL A 24 -6.67 -10.48 4.35
C VAL A 24 -5.76 -11.22 5.32
N LEU A 25 -4.46 -11.26 5.01
CA LEU A 25 -3.41 -11.67 5.93
C LEU A 25 -2.62 -10.44 6.38
N LEU A 26 -2.45 -10.31 7.69
CA LEU A 26 -1.71 -9.22 8.34
C LEU A 26 -0.39 -9.78 8.89
N LEU A 27 0.73 -9.26 8.42
CA LEU A 27 2.06 -9.58 8.92
C LEU A 27 2.53 -8.45 9.82
N ASN A 28 2.64 -8.70 11.13
CA ASN A 28 3.08 -7.71 12.13
C ASN A 28 2.33 -6.36 12.08
N VAL A 29 1.07 -6.38 11.64
CA VAL A 29 0.14 -5.23 11.71
C VAL A 29 -0.87 -5.51 12.81
N TYR A 30 -0.93 -4.64 13.80
CA TYR A 30 -1.76 -4.78 15.00
C TYR A 30 -2.79 -3.66 15.09
N GLY A 31 -3.78 -3.80 15.98
CA GLY A 31 -4.78 -2.75 16.22
C GLY A 31 -5.83 -2.66 15.10
N SER A 32 -6.01 -1.45 14.56
CA SER A 32 -7.11 -1.09 13.64
C SER A 32 -7.13 -1.88 12.33
N GLY A 33 -6.02 -2.52 11.94
CA GLY A 33 -5.91 -3.31 10.71
C GLY A 33 -6.99 -4.39 10.57
N VAL A 34 -7.41 -5.03 11.66
CA VAL A 34 -8.47 -6.05 11.62
C VAL A 34 -9.82 -5.43 11.26
N ASP A 35 -10.16 -4.26 11.82
CA ASP A 35 -11.44 -3.59 11.56
C ASP A 35 -11.49 -3.02 10.14
N VAL A 36 -10.36 -2.49 9.65
CA VAL A 36 -10.18 -2.11 8.25
C VAL A 36 -10.41 -3.31 7.33
N SER A 37 -9.80 -4.46 7.63
CA SER A 37 -9.97 -5.69 6.85
C SER A 37 -11.42 -6.17 6.83
N ARG A 38 -12.12 -6.18 7.97
CA ARG A 38 -13.54 -6.58 8.06
C ARG A 38 -14.39 -5.72 7.15
N ARG A 39 -14.27 -4.40 7.24
CA ARG A 39 -15.05 -3.47 6.43
C ARG A 39 -14.81 -3.63 4.93
N ILE A 40 -13.56 -3.83 4.53
CA ILE A 40 -13.21 -4.07 3.12
C ILE A 40 -13.90 -5.33 2.58
N ILE A 41 -13.90 -6.42 3.37
CA ILE A 41 -14.53 -7.68 2.99
C ILE A 41 -16.06 -7.54 2.94
N GLU A 42 -16.67 -6.89 3.94
CA GLU A 42 -18.11 -6.66 4.03
C GLU A 42 -18.65 -5.81 2.88
N GLU A 43 -17.92 -4.76 2.48
CA GLU A 43 -18.31 -3.89 1.37
C GLU A 43 -18.28 -4.63 0.01
N ALA A 44 -17.48 -5.70 -0.10
CA ALA A 44 -17.39 -6.60 -1.25
C ALA A 44 -17.23 -5.89 -2.63
N ARG A 45 -16.66 -4.67 -2.62
CA ARG A 45 -16.43 -3.88 -3.83
C ARG A 45 -15.25 -4.43 -4.63
N SER A 46 -15.31 -4.34 -5.95
CA SER A 46 -14.15 -4.61 -6.80
C SER A 46 -13.07 -3.58 -6.53
N ILE A 47 -11.82 -4.05 -6.39
CA ILE A 47 -10.66 -3.20 -6.16
C ILE A 47 -9.68 -3.38 -7.33
N ASP A 48 -9.32 -2.25 -7.94
CA ASP A 48 -8.38 -2.23 -9.07
C ASP A 48 -6.96 -1.85 -8.61
N ASP A 49 -6.83 -1.00 -7.59
CA ASP A 49 -5.54 -0.57 -7.02
C ASP A 49 -5.39 -0.97 -5.54
N PHE A 50 -4.72 -2.10 -5.31
CA PHE A 50 -4.42 -2.60 -3.98
C PHE A 50 -3.34 -1.79 -3.25
N ARG A 51 -2.55 -0.96 -3.94
CA ARG A 51 -1.54 -0.11 -3.29
C ARG A 51 -2.21 1.04 -2.54
N GLN A 52 -3.26 1.62 -3.10
CA GLN A 52 -4.06 2.63 -2.38
C GLN A 52 -4.78 2.02 -1.19
N LEU A 53 -5.31 0.80 -1.35
CA LEU A 53 -5.96 0.08 -0.27
C LEU A 53 -5.00 -0.22 0.90
N ALA A 54 -3.75 -0.56 0.59
CA ALA A 54 -2.72 -0.83 1.59
C ALA A 54 -2.40 0.39 2.49
N LYS A 55 -2.64 1.62 2.02
CA LYS A 55 -2.43 2.84 2.83
C LYS A 55 -3.39 2.99 4.01
N LEU A 56 -4.48 2.22 4.03
CA LEU A 56 -5.38 2.17 5.18
C LEU A 56 -4.78 1.43 6.38
N TYR A 57 -3.65 0.75 6.18
CA TYR A 57 -2.94 0.02 7.21
C TYR A 57 -1.69 0.79 7.64
N GLU A 58 -1.36 0.71 8.93
CA GLU A 58 -0.18 1.32 9.55
C GLU A 58 1.10 0.51 9.22
N LEU A 59 1.43 0.42 7.92
CA LEU A 59 2.55 -0.37 7.40
C LEU A 59 3.90 0.32 7.57
N TYR A 60 3.89 1.66 7.55
CA TYR A 60 5.08 2.49 7.68
C TYR A 60 4.99 3.26 9.01
N SER A 61 6.09 3.32 9.75
CA SER A 61 6.24 4.39 10.74
C SER A 61 6.14 5.73 10.02
N PRO A 62 5.61 6.81 10.64
CA PRO A 62 5.64 8.12 10.04
C PRO A 62 7.10 8.53 9.80
N VAL A 63 7.56 8.31 8.57
CA VAL A 63 8.80 8.87 8.07
C VAL A 63 8.49 10.34 7.81
N GLU A 64 9.30 11.24 8.36
CA GLU A 64 9.23 12.66 8.06
C GLU A 64 9.18 12.87 6.53
N PRO A 65 8.44 13.88 6.04
CA PRO A 65 8.11 14.00 4.63
C PRO A 65 9.38 14.03 3.77
N GLU A 66 9.62 12.95 3.04
CA GLU A 66 10.61 12.89 1.98
C GLU A 66 10.17 13.88 0.88
N GLN A 67 11.09 14.78 0.55
CA GLN A 67 10.88 15.86 -0.40
C GLN A 67 10.52 15.28 -1.77
N GLU A 68 9.40 15.73 -2.33
CA GLU A 68 9.06 15.52 -3.73
C GLU A 68 10.21 16.06 -4.61
N GLU A 69 11.02 15.17 -5.18
CA GLU A 69 11.92 15.54 -6.27
C GLU A 69 11.07 15.97 -7.47
N LYS A 70 10.87 17.28 -7.60
CA LYS A 70 10.43 17.91 -8.84
C LYS A 70 11.44 17.60 -9.94
N SER A 71 11.08 16.68 -10.83
CA SER A 71 11.65 16.64 -12.18
C SER A 71 11.13 17.85 -12.96
N GLU A 72 11.78 19.01 -12.82
CA GLU A 72 11.62 20.14 -13.74
C GLU A 72 12.63 20.01 -14.88
N ALA A 73 12.08 19.82 -16.08
CA ALA A 73 12.79 19.94 -17.34
C ALA A 73 13.35 21.36 -17.54
N LYS A 74 14.61 21.45 -17.99
CA LYS A 74 15.10 22.44 -18.99
C LYS A 74 16.61 22.24 -19.22
N SER A 75 16.97 21.72 -20.39
CA SER A 75 18.21 22.12 -21.05
C SER A 75 17.88 22.37 -22.52
N ASP A 76 17.32 23.53 -22.78
CA ASP A 76 17.42 24.18 -24.09
C ASP A 76 17.91 25.61 -23.84
N LYS A 77 18.93 25.95 -24.63
CA LYS A 77 19.48 27.27 -25.00
C LYS A 77 20.72 27.86 -24.31
N ASP A 78 21.70 28.05 -25.20
CA ASP A 78 22.52 29.24 -25.46
C ASP A 78 23.70 29.52 -24.51
N GLU A 79 24.92 29.11 -24.91
CA GLU A 79 26.01 30.01 -25.37
C GLU A 79 27.15 29.23 -26.05
#